data_AF-A0A957NJJ5-F1
#
_entry.id   AF-A0A957NJJ5-F1
#
_cell.length_a   1.000
_cell.length_b   1.000
_cell.length_c   1.000
_cell.angle_alpha   90.00
_cell.angle_beta   90.00
_cell.angle_gamma   90.00
#
_symmetry.space_group_name_H-M   'P 1'
#
loop_
_entity.id
_entity.type
_entity.pdbx_description
1 polymer ?
#
loop_
_entity_poly.entity_id
_entity_poly.type
_entity_poly.pdbx_seq_one_letter_code
_entity_poly.pdbx_strand_id
1 'polypeptide(L)'
;GSPVRAVACASTGDTSAALAAYAAYAGIPAIIFLPAGKVSTAQLVQPIANGAHVLALDTDFDGCMRIVQEVTQDKQIYLANSMNSLRIEGQKTVGIEIVRQFDWQVPDWIVIPVGNLGNISALYKGFKLLMDLGIITKMPRLAAAQAERANPFYLSYLDDFSEKVHVPAGQTLASAIQIGDPVSYEKAAKAVQLSNGIVEQASEHELANAAAKADLTGMYCDPHTGVALAVLEKLVARGEIKPDDRTVVISTAHGLKFTQFKVDYHDGALNSVESQYANPPIYLPADVKAVKEAIARRLPD
;
A
#
# COMPACT_ATOMS: atom_id res chain seq x y z
N GLY A 1 -7.39 -33.82 0.22
CA GLY A 1 -6.78 -32.60 -0.34
C GLY A 1 -5.76 -32.99 -1.39
N SER A 2 -5.44 -32.11 -2.35
CA SER A 2 -4.35 -32.33 -3.30
C SER A 2 -3.00 -32.10 -2.62
N PRO A 3 -1.95 -32.86 -2.95
CA PRO A 3 -0.62 -32.64 -2.39
C PRO A 3 -0.02 -31.35 -2.96
N VAL A 4 0.21 -30.36 -2.10
CA VAL A 4 0.92 -29.11 -2.45
C VAL A 4 2.39 -29.29 -2.13
N ARG A 5 3.25 -29.25 -3.15
CA ARG A 5 4.71 -29.38 -3.03
C ARG A 5 5.43 -28.05 -2.96
N ALA A 6 4.83 -27.00 -3.48
CA ALA A 6 5.39 -25.65 -3.47
C ALA A 6 4.27 -24.61 -3.51
N VAL A 7 4.59 -23.41 -3.03
CA VAL A 7 3.79 -22.21 -3.25
C VAL A 7 4.48 -21.27 -4.22
N ALA A 8 3.70 -20.63 -5.07
CA ALA A 8 4.20 -19.74 -6.10
C ALA A 8 3.57 -18.35 -6.01
N CYS A 9 4.30 -17.31 -6.42
CA CYS A 9 3.75 -15.98 -6.63
C CYS A 9 4.43 -15.28 -7.80
N ALA A 10 3.64 -14.51 -8.55
CA ALA A 10 4.12 -13.61 -9.58
C ALA A 10 4.01 -12.17 -9.06
N SER A 11 4.95 -11.78 -8.21
CA SER A 11 4.98 -10.45 -7.59
C SER A 11 6.40 -10.07 -7.21
N THR A 12 6.71 -8.79 -7.39
CA THR A 12 8.03 -8.22 -7.12
C THR A 12 8.05 -7.43 -5.82
N GLY A 13 6.96 -7.45 -5.04
CA GLY A 13 6.78 -6.63 -3.84
C GLY A 13 6.38 -7.42 -2.59
N ASP A 14 5.58 -6.81 -1.73
CA ASP A 14 5.30 -7.34 -0.39
C ASP A 14 4.63 -8.71 -0.36
N THR A 15 3.87 -9.07 -1.41
CA THR A 15 3.23 -10.39 -1.48
C THR A 15 4.27 -11.50 -1.61
N SER A 16 5.32 -11.34 -2.42
CA SER A 16 6.37 -12.36 -2.56
C SER A 16 7.25 -12.43 -1.32
N ALA A 17 7.55 -11.29 -0.70
CA ALA A 17 8.29 -11.25 0.57
C ALA A 17 7.56 -12.00 1.69
N ALA A 18 6.27 -11.72 1.89
CA ALA A 18 5.46 -12.42 2.90
C ALA A 18 5.31 -13.91 2.57
N LEU A 19 5.01 -14.26 1.32
CA LEU A 19 4.88 -15.65 0.91
C LEU A 19 6.17 -16.44 1.20
N ALA A 20 7.32 -15.91 0.80
CA ALA A 20 8.61 -16.55 1.02
C ALA A 20 8.91 -16.74 2.51
N ALA A 21 8.64 -15.74 3.35
CA ALA A 21 8.86 -15.84 4.79
C ALA A 21 8.01 -16.94 5.44
N TYR A 22 6.70 -16.96 5.16
CA TYR A 22 5.80 -17.98 5.70
C TYR A 22 6.10 -19.40 5.16
N ALA A 23 6.47 -19.49 3.88
CA ALA A 23 6.85 -20.76 3.26
C ALA A 23 8.15 -21.32 3.87
N ALA A 24 9.15 -20.47 4.08
CA ALA A 24 10.40 -20.84 4.75
C ALA A 24 10.15 -21.36 6.18
N TYR A 25 9.32 -20.65 6.95
CA TYR A 25 8.92 -21.09 8.30
C TYR A 25 8.22 -22.45 8.29
N ALA A 26 7.33 -22.68 7.32
CA ALA A 26 6.59 -23.92 7.19
C ALA A 26 7.38 -25.08 6.55
N GLY A 27 8.62 -24.84 6.08
CA GLY A 27 9.40 -25.82 5.33
C GLY A 27 8.81 -26.16 3.95
N ILE A 28 8.03 -25.24 3.37
CA ILE A 28 7.40 -25.39 2.05
C ILE A 28 8.24 -24.62 1.02
N PRO A 29 8.66 -25.22 -0.09
CA PRO A 29 9.33 -24.51 -1.17
C PRO A 29 8.50 -23.33 -1.71
N ALA A 30 9.13 -22.15 -1.83
CA ALA A 30 8.54 -20.97 -2.45
C ALA A 30 9.18 -20.67 -3.81
N ILE A 31 8.36 -20.36 -4.81
CA ILE A 31 8.80 -19.99 -6.16
C ILE A 31 8.29 -18.60 -6.50
N ILE A 32 9.19 -17.68 -6.84
CA ILE A 32 8.85 -16.30 -7.19
C ILE A 32 9.17 -16.08 -8.67
N PHE A 33 8.17 -15.71 -9.45
CA PHE A 33 8.31 -15.37 -10.87
C PHE A 33 8.35 -13.86 -11.06
N LEU A 34 9.30 -13.37 -11.86
CA LEU A 34 9.36 -11.97 -12.26
C LEU A 34 9.98 -11.81 -13.65
N PRO A 35 9.65 -10.74 -14.39
CA PRO A 35 10.37 -10.36 -15.59
C PRO A 35 11.78 -9.85 -15.26
N ALA A 36 12.77 -10.25 -16.06
CA ALA A 36 14.16 -9.81 -15.92
C ALA A 36 14.30 -8.29 -16.12
N GLY A 37 15.22 -7.67 -15.38
CA GLY A 37 15.53 -6.23 -15.51
C GLY A 37 14.47 -5.25 -15.00
N LYS A 38 13.37 -5.74 -14.41
CA LYS A 38 12.25 -4.91 -13.92
C LYS A 38 12.21 -4.73 -12.40
N VAL A 39 13.17 -5.27 -11.66
CA VAL A 39 13.12 -5.35 -10.19
C VAL A 39 14.48 -5.04 -9.58
N SER A 40 14.49 -4.27 -8.50
CA SER A 40 15.73 -3.98 -7.76
C SER A 40 16.08 -5.12 -6.81
N THR A 41 17.38 -5.32 -6.55
CA THR A 41 17.85 -6.27 -5.53
C THR A 41 17.21 -6.00 -4.16
N ALA A 42 16.95 -4.73 -3.83
CA ALA A 42 16.29 -4.34 -2.58
C ALA A 42 14.87 -4.89 -2.44
N GLN A 43 14.12 -5.00 -3.54
CA GLN A 43 12.77 -5.58 -3.53
C GLN A 43 12.79 -7.10 -3.35
N LEU A 44 13.80 -7.78 -3.89
CA LEU A 44 13.93 -9.25 -3.84
C LEU A 44 14.74 -9.77 -2.64
N VAL A 45 15.38 -8.88 -1.88
CA VAL A 45 16.28 -9.29 -0.79
C VAL A 45 15.57 -10.18 0.23
N GLN A 46 14.30 -9.90 0.55
CA GLN A 46 13.53 -10.69 1.50
C GLN A 46 13.19 -12.09 0.96
N PRO A 47 12.61 -12.26 -0.24
CA PRO A 47 12.45 -13.59 -0.83
C PRO A 47 13.74 -14.40 -0.92
N ILE A 48 14.83 -13.78 -1.38
CA ILE A 48 16.14 -14.44 -1.53
C ILE A 48 16.68 -14.88 -0.16
N ALA A 49 16.66 -13.98 0.83
CA ALA A 49 17.14 -14.29 2.18
C ALA A 49 16.32 -15.38 2.88
N ASN A 50 15.03 -15.50 2.55
CA ASN A 50 14.15 -16.58 3.03
C ASN A 50 14.28 -17.87 2.20
N GLY A 51 15.22 -17.96 1.27
CA GLY A 51 15.49 -19.18 0.51
C GLY A 51 14.47 -19.49 -0.59
N ALA A 52 13.68 -18.51 -1.05
CA ALA A 52 12.78 -18.71 -2.17
C ALA A 52 13.54 -18.91 -3.49
N HIS A 53 13.00 -19.74 -4.38
CA HIS A 53 13.48 -19.89 -5.75
C HIS A 53 12.99 -18.72 -6.60
N VAL A 54 13.85 -17.72 -6.75
CA VAL A 54 13.54 -16.52 -7.52
C VAL A 54 13.93 -16.74 -8.99
N LEU A 55 12.93 -16.76 -9.87
CA LEU A 55 13.06 -17.00 -11.30
C LEU A 55 12.82 -15.70 -12.07
N ALA A 56 13.91 -15.09 -12.53
CA ALA A 56 13.88 -13.95 -13.44
C ALA A 56 13.76 -14.44 -14.89
N LEU A 57 12.58 -14.24 -15.49
CA LEU A 57 12.25 -14.70 -16.83
C LEU A 57 12.59 -13.61 -17.86
N ASP A 58 13.23 -13.99 -18.96
CA ASP A 58 13.54 -13.08 -20.07
C ASP A 58 12.30 -12.79 -20.91
N THR A 59 11.40 -11.98 -20.35
CA THR A 59 10.10 -11.61 -20.92
C THR A 59 9.53 -10.41 -20.17
N ASP A 60 8.39 -9.88 -20.62
CA ASP A 60 7.64 -8.82 -19.95
C ASP A 60 6.66 -9.39 -18.91
N PHE A 61 5.82 -8.54 -18.32
CA PHE A 61 4.85 -8.97 -17.31
C PHE A 61 3.83 -9.98 -17.87
N ASP A 62 3.35 -9.74 -19.09
CA ASP A 62 2.34 -10.59 -19.73
C ASP A 62 2.90 -11.97 -20.08
N GLY A 63 4.12 -12.01 -20.63
CA GLY A 63 4.82 -13.26 -20.85
C GLY A 63 5.13 -14.00 -19.55
N CYS A 64 5.49 -13.29 -18.48
CA CYS A 64 5.67 -13.88 -17.15
C CYS A 64 4.37 -14.53 -16.64
N MET A 65 3.24 -13.82 -16.75
CA MET A 65 1.93 -14.33 -16.35
C MET A 65 1.48 -15.54 -17.18
N ARG A 66 1.76 -15.56 -18.49
CA ARG A 66 1.50 -16.73 -19.34
C ARG A 66 2.27 -17.95 -18.85
N ILE A 67 3.58 -17.80 -18.57
CA ILE A 67 4.41 -18.89 -18.03
C ILE A 67 3.90 -19.35 -16.67
N VAL A 68 3.51 -18.43 -15.78
CA VAL A 68 2.93 -18.76 -14.47
C VAL A 68 1.65 -19.58 -14.63
N GLN A 69 0.77 -19.22 -15.56
CA GLN A 69 -0.45 -19.98 -15.85
C GLN A 69 -0.13 -21.39 -16.37
N GLU A 70 0.85 -21.53 -17.27
CA GLU A 70 1.30 -22.84 -17.78
C GLU A 70 1.89 -23.72 -16.67
N VAL A 71 2.80 -23.19 -15.85
CA VAL A 71 3.46 -23.92 -14.75
C VAL A 71 2.45 -24.34 -13.68
N THR A 72 1.46 -23.48 -13.38
CA THR A 72 0.44 -23.76 -12.34
C THR A 72 -0.69 -24.66 -12.82
N GLN A 73 -0.66 -25.14 -14.07
CA GLN A 73 -1.45 -26.31 -14.47
C GLN A 73 -1.05 -27.56 -13.67
N ASP A 74 0.21 -27.62 -13.19
CA ASP A 74 0.60 -28.55 -12.15
C ASP A 74 -0.06 -28.15 -10.82
N LYS A 75 -1.10 -28.90 -10.45
CA LYS A 75 -1.87 -28.70 -9.22
C LYS A 75 -1.08 -28.94 -7.93
N GLN A 76 0.18 -29.40 -8.03
CA GLN A 76 1.10 -29.50 -6.90
C GLN A 76 1.76 -28.16 -6.56
N ILE A 77 1.69 -27.16 -7.45
CA ILE A 77 2.20 -25.80 -7.23
C ILE A 77 1.02 -24.86 -6.99
N TYR A 78 0.90 -24.36 -5.78
CA TYR A 78 -0.21 -23.48 -5.42
C TYR A 78 0.12 -22.01 -5.66
N LEU A 79 -0.61 -21.36 -6.58
CA LEU A 79 -0.42 -19.93 -6.89
C LEU A 79 -1.10 -19.02 -5.85
N ALA A 80 -0.30 -18.41 -4.98
CA ALA A 80 -0.72 -17.56 -3.88
C ALA A 80 -0.77 -16.06 -4.26
N ASN A 81 -1.42 -15.73 -5.37
CA ASN A 81 -1.62 -14.33 -5.81
C ASN A 81 -2.84 -13.67 -5.14
N SER A 82 -3.13 -12.41 -5.49
CA SER A 82 -4.29 -11.64 -4.97
C SER A 82 -5.66 -12.26 -5.24
N MET A 83 -5.74 -13.23 -6.15
CA MET A 83 -6.95 -14.04 -6.40
C MET A 83 -7.26 -15.05 -5.28
N ASN A 84 -6.31 -15.32 -4.38
CA ASN A 84 -6.50 -16.26 -3.29
C ASN A 84 -7.46 -15.68 -2.24
N SER A 85 -8.66 -16.26 -2.14
CA SER A 85 -9.70 -15.86 -1.19
C SER A 85 -9.26 -15.95 0.28
N LEU A 86 -8.34 -16.86 0.63
CA LEU A 86 -7.83 -17.02 2.00
C LEU A 86 -7.07 -15.79 2.49
N ARG A 87 -6.43 -15.04 1.58
CA ARG A 87 -5.74 -13.80 1.96
C ARG A 87 -6.70 -12.78 2.56
N ILE A 88 -7.90 -12.68 1.99
CA ILE A 88 -8.95 -11.78 2.49
C ILE A 88 -9.40 -12.18 3.90
N GLU A 89 -9.45 -13.49 4.21
CA GLU A 89 -9.81 -13.97 5.55
C GLU A 89 -8.76 -13.60 6.62
N GLY A 90 -7.48 -13.57 6.26
CA GLY A 90 -6.44 -13.04 7.14
C GLY A 90 -6.51 -11.51 7.24
N GLN A 91 -6.59 -10.82 6.10
CA GLN A 91 -6.58 -9.36 6.07
C GLN A 91 -7.77 -8.71 6.79
N LYS A 92 -8.95 -9.37 6.82
CA LYS A 92 -10.12 -8.81 7.52
C LYS A 92 -9.92 -8.67 9.02
N THR A 93 -8.98 -9.41 9.62
CA THR A 93 -8.73 -9.34 11.08
C THR A 93 -8.23 -7.97 11.49
N VAL A 94 -7.61 -7.21 10.58
CA VAL A 94 -7.21 -5.81 10.85
C VAL A 94 -8.41 -4.97 11.28
N GLY A 95 -9.58 -5.12 10.64
CA GLY A 95 -10.80 -4.42 11.05
C GLY A 95 -11.29 -4.86 12.43
N ILE A 96 -11.12 -6.15 12.76
CA ILE A 96 -11.48 -6.71 14.07
C ILE A 96 -10.55 -6.15 15.16
N GLU A 97 -9.25 -6.11 14.89
CA GLU A 97 -8.23 -5.59 15.79
C GLU A 97 -8.41 -4.10 16.07
N ILE A 98 -8.70 -3.29 15.05
CA ILE A 98 -8.97 -1.84 15.22
C ILE A 98 -10.08 -1.62 16.26
N VAL A 99 -11.21 -2.30 16.09
CA VAL A 99 -12.35 -2.13 17.00
C VAL A 99 -12.01 -2.67 18.39
N ARG A 100 -11.35 -3.83 18.48
CA ARG A 100 -10.88 -4.39 19.76
C ARG A 100 -9.93 -3.44 20.50
N GLN A 101 -8.98 -2.81 19.79
CA GLN A 101 -8.01 -1.87 20.36
C GLN A 101 -8.67 -0.57 20.83
N PHE A 102 -9.83 -0.21 20.27
CA PHE A 102 -10.67 0.89 20.73
C PHE A 102 -11.78 0.45 21.69
N ASP A 103 -11.57 -0.64 22.43
CA ASP A 103 -12.55 -1.16 23.40
C ASP A 103 -13.94 -1.35 22.79
N TRP A 104 -13.95 -2.00 21.63
CA TRP A 104 -15.14 -2.28 20.83
C TRP A 104 -15.87 -1.05 20.27
N GLN A 105 -15.24 0.13 20.33
CA GLN A 105 -15.76 1.34 19.69
C GLN A 105 -15.31 1.42 18.22
N VAL A 106 -16.27 1.59 17.34
CA VAL A 106 -16.02 1.73 15.91
C VAL A 106 -15.56 3.16 15.59
N PRO A 107 -14.43 3.36 14.87
CA PRO A 107 -14.04 4.68 14.39
C PRO A 107 -15.07 5.22 13.39
N ASP A 108 -15.10 6.53 13.19
CA ASP A 108 -16.01 7.14 12.21
C ASP A 108 -15.49 6.93 10.78
N TRP A 109 -14.17 6.96 10.60
CA TRP A 109 -13.52 6.79 9.32
C TRP A 109 -12.34 5.83 9.34
N ILE A 110 -12.20 5.06 8.26
CA ILE A 110 -10.96 4.38 7.89
C ILE A 110 -10.48 4.94 6.56
N VAL A 111 -9.28 5.51 6.53
CA VAL A 111 -8.60 5.94 5.30
C VAL A 111 -7.55 4.91 4.93
N ILE A 112 -7.65 4.36 3.72
CA ILE A 112 -6.81 3.24 3.29
C ILE A 112 -6.26 3.49 1.88
N PRO A 113 -4.93 3.33 1.66
CA PRO A 113 -4.39 3.34 0.31
C PRO A 113 -4.82 2.08 -0.44
N VAL A 114 -5.28 2.22 -1.67
CA VAL A 114 -5.78 1.11 -2.47
C VAL A 114 -5.15 1.00 -3.85
N GLY A 115 -4.71 -0.21 -4.19
CA GLY A 115 -4.29 -0.61 -5.55
C GLY A 115 -5.24 -1.67 -6.09
N ASN A 116 -4.95 -2.94 -5.79
CA ASN A 116 -5.76 -4.09 -6.23
C ASN A 116 -7.12 -4.25 -5.51
N LEU A 117 -7.49 -3.30 -4.64
CA LEU A 117 -8.77 -3.21 -3.91
C LEU A 117 -9.08 -4.37 -2.94
N GLY A 118 -8.15 -5.31 -2.74
CA GLY A 118 -8.33 -6.43 -1.81
C GLY A 118 -8.43 -6.00 -0.34
N ASN A 119 -7.57 -5.07 0.10
CA ASN A 119 -7.50 -4.69 1.51
C ASN A 119 -8.78 -3.96 1.99
N ILE A 120 -9.31 -3.02 1.20
CA ILE A 120 -10.57 -2.33 1.56
C ILE A 120 -11.75 -3.30 1.60
N SER A 121 -11.80 -4.26 0.67
CA SER A 121 -12.79 -5.34 0.68
C SER A 121 -12.67 -6.22 1.92
N ALA A 122 -11.44 -6.53 2.35
CA ALA A 122 -11.17 -7.31 3.55
C ALA A 122 -11.59 -6.56 4.82
N LEU A 123 -11.26 -5.27 4.94
CA LEU A 123 -11.67 -4.45 6.07
C LEU A 123 -13.19 -4.38 6.19
N TYR A 124 -13.89 -4.06 5.10
CA TYR A 124 -15.36 -4.09 5.07
C TYR A 124 -15.91 -5.43 5.53
N LYS A 125 -15.34 -6.54 5.04
CA LYS A 125 -15.74 -7.90 5.46
C LYS A 125 -15.52 -8.12 6.96
N GLY A 126 -14.45 -7.59 7.54
CA GLY A 126 -14.16 -7.65 8.97
C GLY A 126 -15.21 -6.91 9.81
N PHE A 127 -15.50 -5.66 9.45
CA PHE A 127 -16.53 -4.87 10.12
C PHE A 127 -17.93 -5.46 9.93
N LYS A 128 -18.25 -5.96 8.72
CA LYS A 128 -19.54 -6.61 8.44
C LYS A 128 -19.73 -7.88 9.28
N LEU A 129 -18.67 -8.67 9.47
CA LEU A 129 -18.71 -9.83 10.36
C LEU A 129 -19.03 -9.42 11.80
N LEU A 130 -18.39 -8.37 12.32
CA LEU A 130 -18.69 -7.86 13.66
C LEU A 130 -20.13 -7.34 13.78
N MET A 131 -20.65 -6.70 12.73
CA MET A 131 -22.03 -6.23 12.69
C MET A 131 -23.02 -7.41 12.69
N ASP A 132 -22.76 -8.44 11.89
CA ASP A 132 -23.62 -9.64 11.80
C ASP A 132 -23.65 -10.44 13.10
N LEU A 133 -22.57 -10.36 13.89
CA LEU A 133 -22.49 -10.96 15.22
C LEU A 133 -23.05 -10.05 16.33
N GLY A 134 -23.51 -8.83 16.00
CA GLY A 134 -24.03 -7.88 16.98
C GLY A 134 -22.96 -7.30 17.93
N ILE A 135 -21.68 -7.42 17.60
CA ILE A 135 -20.57 -6.89 18.39
C ILE A 135 -20.45 -5.38 18.21
N ILE A 136 -20.76 -4.89 17.01
CA ILE A 136 -20.81 -3.46 16.69
C ILE A 136 -22.19 -3.10 16.14
N THR A 137 -22.57 -1.83 16.29
CA THR A 137 -23.88 -1.30 15.89
C THR A 137 -23.80 -0.30 14.74
N LYS A 138 -22.59 0.13 14.35
CA LYS A 138 -22.35 1.06 13.23
C LYS A 138 -21.18 0.59 12.37
N MET A 139 -21.20 0.95 11.09
CA MET A 139 -20.14 0.70 10.12
C MET A 139 -19.26 1.96 10.04
N PRO A 140 -17.91 1.86 10.06
CA PRO A 140 -17.08 3.01 9.75
C PRO A 140 -17.24 3.38 8.28
N ARG A 141 -17.16 4.67 7.95
CA ARG A 141 -17.08 5.10 6.55
C ARG A 141 -15.68 4.79 6.01
N LEU A 142 -15.60 4.25 4.80
CA LEU A 142 -14.32 3.87 4.18
C LEU A 142 -13.90 4.93 3.16
N ALA A 143 -12.73 5.52 3.34
CA ALA A 143 -12.08 6.39 2.37
C ALA A 143 -10.99 5.62 1.63
N ALA A 144 -11.23 5.33 0.35
CA ALA A 144 -10.29 4.67 -0.53
C ALA A 144 -9.38 5.71 -1.18
N ALA A 145 -8.07 5.62 -0.94
CA ALA A 145 -7.09 6.58 -1.43
C ALA A 145 -6.25 5.98 -2.57
N GLN A 146 -6.30 6.58 -3.77
CA GLN A 146 -5.51 6.16 -4.93
C GLN A 146 -4.42 7.19 -5.29
N ALA A 147 -3.34 6.72 -5.91
CA ALA A 147 -2.44 7.63 -6.61
C ALA A 147 -3.14 8.12 -7.88
N GLU A 148 -3.05 9.42 -8.20
CA GLU A 148 -3.67 10.02 -9.38
C GLU A 148 -3.25 9.33 -10.69
N ARG A 149 -2.00 8.85 -10.76
CA ARG A 149 -1.47 8.13 -11.93
C ARG A 149 -1.95 6.68 -12.03
N ALA A 150 -2.66 6.16 -11.03
CA ALA A 150 -3.20 4.80 -10.96
C ALA A 150 -4.57 4.81 -10.27
N ASN A 151 -5.54 5.49 -10.88
CA ASN A 151 -6.80 5.91 -10.27
C ASN A 151 -8.11 5.34 -10.90
N PRO A 152 -8.15 4.11 -11.47
CA PRO A 152 -9.37 3.60 -12.12
C PRO A 152 -10.59 3.54 -11.19
N PHE A 153 -10.38 3.31 -9.89
CA PHE A 153 -11.46 3.21 -8.92
C PHE A 153 -12.03 4.59 -8.56
N TYR A 154 -11.18 5.62 -8.50
CA TYR A 154 -11.62 7.01 -8.38
C TYR A 154 -12.45 7.45 -9.59
N LEU A 155 -11.98 7.16 -10.82
CA LEU A 155 -12.74 7.47 -12.03
C LEU A 155 -14.09 6.75 -12.07
N SER A 156 -14.14 5.50 -11.62
CA SER A 156 -15.41 4.77 -11.48
C SER A 156 -16.33 5.38 -10.44
N TYR A 157 -15.78 5.84 -9.31
CA TYR A 157 -16.54 6.48 -8.24
C TYR A 157 -17.20 7.80 -8.69
N LEU A 158 -16.53 8.57 -9.55
CA LEU A 158 -17.08 9.81 -10.11
C LEU A 158 -18.34 9.61 -10.97
N ASP A 159 -18.54 8.39 -11.48
CA ASP A 159 -19.73 8.00 -12.24
C ASP A 159 -20.57 6.96 -11.47
N ASP A 160 -20.60 7.07 -10.13
CA ASP A 160 -21.40 6.24 -9.22
C ASP A 160 -21.19 4.72 -9.38
N PHE A 161 -20.02 4.30 -9.86
CA PHE A 161 -19.69 2.92 -10.22
C PHE A 161 -20.64 2.32 -11.28
N SER A 162 -21.12 3.14 -12.22
CA SER A 162 -21.97 2.71 -13.35
C SER A 162 -21.29 1.59 -14.18
N GLU A 163 -19.99 1.76 -14.43
CA GLU A 163 -19.14 0.84 -15.16
C GLU A 163 -17.74 0.76 -14.53
N LYS A 164 -17.10 -0.38 -14.70
CA LYS A 164 -15.71 -0.57 -14.29
C LYS A 164 -14.78 0.18 -15.26
N VAL A 165 -14.06 1.16 -14.73
CA VAL A 165 -13.03 1.88 -15.50
C VAL A 165 -11.70 1.12 -15.48
N HIS A 166 -11.05 1.08 -16.64
CA HIS A 166 -9.71 0.53 -16.82
C HIS A 166 -8.80 1.63 -17.39
N VAL A 167 -7.65 1.86 -16.77
CA VAL A 167 -6.65 2.82 -17.27
C VAL A 167 -5.25 2.24 -17.20
N PRO A 168 -4.37 2.45 -18.21
CA PRO A 168 -2.96 2.12 -18.05
C PRO A 168 -2.37 2.90 -16.86
N ALA A 169 -1.87 2.22 -15.84
CA ALA A 169 -1.29 2.88 -14.68
C ALA A 169 0.05 3.53 -15.04
N GLY A 170 0.16 4.83 -14.80
CA GLY A 170 1.41 5.58 -14.88
C GLY A 170 2.34 5.27 -13.72
N GLN A 171 3.62 5.60 -13.87
CA GLN A 171 4.61 5.42 -12.81
C GLN A 171 4.32 6.35 -11.63
N THR A 172 4.24 5.76 -10.43
CA THR A 172 4.00 6.46 -9.16
C THR A 172 5.05 6.07 -8.11
N LEU A 173 5.33 6.99 -7.19
CA LEU A 173 6.17 6.75 -6.01
C LEU A 173 5.52 5.72 -5.07
N ALA A 174 4.19 5.59 -5.10
CA ALA A 174 3.41 4.58 -4.39
C ALA A 174 3.31 3.26 -5.18
N SER A 175 4.46 2.66 -5.48
CA SER A 175 4.59 1.53 -6.41
C SER A 175 3.72 0.29 -6.10
N ALA A 176 3.39 0.00 -4.84
CA ALA A 176 2.57 -1.16 -4.50
C ALA A 176 1.08 -0.98 -4.84
N ILE A 177 0.64 0.26 -5.10
CA ILE A 177 -0.72 0.57 -5.55
C ILE A 177 -0.78 1.04 -7.01
N GLN A 178 0.30 0.89 -7.78
CA GLN A 178 0.33 1.17 -9.22
C GLN A 178 -0.48 0.12 -10.01
N ILE A 179 -1.80 0.20 -9.94
CA ILE A 179 -2.74 -0.77 -10.54
C ILE A 179 -3.75 -0.06 -11.43
N GLY A 180 -3.76 -0.44 -12.71
CA GLY A 180 -4.64 0.12 -13.74
C GLY A 180 -5.94 -0.66 -13.98
N ASP A 181 -5.94 -1.93 -13.58
CA ASP A 181 -7.10 -2.82 -13.65
C ASP A 181 -7.20 -3.63 -12.34
N PRO A 182 -7.93 -3.12 -11.34
CA PRO A 182 -7.97 -3.75 -10.04
C PRO A 182 -8.84 -5.00 -10.05
N VAL A 183 -8.28 -6.09 -9.53
CA VAL A 183 -8.91 -7.41 -9.52
C VAL A 183 -10.13 -7.48 -8.60
N SER A 184 -10.11 -6.80 -7.44
CA SER A 184 -11.19 -6.89 -6.43
C SER A 184 -12.25 -5.78 -6.57
N TYR A 185 -12.42 -5.23 -7.77
CA TYR A 185 -13.31 -4.09 -8.05
C TYR A 185 -14.72 -4.23 -7.47
N GLU A 186 -15.46 -5.27 -7.87
CA GLU A 186 -16.86 -5.47 -7.46
C GLU A 186 -17.05 -5.48 -5.93
N LYS A 187 -16.11 -6.13 -5.23
CA LYS A 187 -16.15 -6.22 -3.76
C LYS A 187 -15.89 -4.88 -3.12
N ALA A 188 -15.00 -4.08 -3.69
CA ALA A 188 -14.64 -2.77 -3.17
C ALA A 188 -15.69 -1.70 -3.49
N ALA A 189 -16.28 -1.69 -4.70
CA ALA A 189 -17.38 -0.80 -5.04
C ALA A 189 -18.55 -0.99 -4.06
N LYS A 190 -18.93 -2.26 -3.84
CA LYS A 190 -19.96 -2.62 -2.83
C LYS A 190 -19.56 -2.19 -1.41
N ALA A 191 -18.30 -2.39 -1.02
CA ALA A 191 -17.80 -1.98 0.29
C ALA A 191 -17.90 -0.47 0.50
N VAL A 192 -17.50 0.33 -0.49
CA VAL A 192 -17.62 1.80 -0.46
C VAL A 192 -19.09 2.22 -0.41
N GLN A 193 -19.94 1.74 -1.31
CA GLN A 193 -21.36 2.08 -1.33
C GLN A 193 -22.06 1.73 -0.01
N LEU A 194 -21.88 0.52 0.52
CA LEU A 194 -22.54 0.06 1.75
C LEU A 194 -21.97 0.67 3.03
N SER A 195 -20.78 1.27 2.98
CA SER A 195 -20.20 2.03 4.10
C SER A 195 -20.41 3.53 3.98
N ASN A 196 -21.15 4.00 2.96
CA ASN A 196 -21.23 5.43 2.60
C ASN A 196 -19.82 6.05 2.47
N GLY A 197 -18.91 5.28 1.90
CA GLY A 197 -17.50 5.62 1.73
C GLY A 197 -17.27 6.63 0.61
N ILE A 198 -16.01 7.06 0.49
CA ILE A 198 -15.53 8.00 -0.52
C ILE A 198 -14.32 7.39 -1.21
N VAL A 199 -14.15 7.67 -2.49
CA VAL A 199 -12.90 7.39 -3.20
C VAL A 199 -12.28 8.72 -3.58
N GLU A 200 -10.98 8.87 -3.31
CA GLU A 200 -10.25 10.09 -3.61
C GLU A 200 -8.83 9.75 -4.07
N GLN A 201 -8.19 10.70 -4.74
CA GLN A 201 -6.84 10.53 -5.27
C GLN A 201 -5.86 11.56 -4.71
N ALA A 202 -4.57 11.22 -4.75
CA ALA A 202 -3.45 12.10 -4.46
C ALA A 202 -2.45 12.10 -5.60
N SER A 203 -2.02 13.29 -6.02
CA SER A 203 -0.91 13.48 -6.96
C SER A 203 0.42 13.05 -6.35
N GLU A 204 1.45 12.88 -7.18
CA GLU A 204 2.82 12.60 -6.71
C GLU A 204 3.35 13.70 -5.77
N HIS A 205 2.98 14.95 -6.04
CA HIS A 205 3.36 16.09 -5.21
C HIS A 205 2.68 16.04 -3.84
N GLU A 206 1.37 15.77 -3.81
CA GLU A 206 0.60 15.70 -2.57
C GLU A 206 1.05 14.52 -1.70
N LEU A 207 1.15 13.31 -2.27
CA LEU A 207 1.51 12.12 -1.50
C LEU A 207 2.92 12.23 -0.90
N ALA A 208 3.87 12.82 -1.65
CA ALA A 208 5.25 12.95 -1.20
C ALA A 208 5.39 13.97 -0.07
N ASN A 209 4.74 15.12 -0.20
CA ASN A 209 4.73 16.15 0.84
C ASN A 209 3.95 15.70 2.08
N ALA A 210 2.84 14.97 1.94
CA ALA A 210 2.10 14.41 3.07
C ALA A 210 2.95 13.38 3.84
N ALA A 211 3.69 12.50 3.14
CA ALA A 211 4.61 11.57 3.77
C ALA A 211 5.73 12.29 4.54
N ALA A 212 6.38 13.28 3.92
CA ALA A 212 7.45 14.04 4.55
C ALA A 212 6.96 14.86 5.77
N LYS A 213 5.77 15.46 5.66
CA LYS A 213 5.12 16.18 6.76
C LYS A 213 4.81 15.26 7.94
N ALA A 214 4.35 14.03 7.67
CA ALA A 214 4.14 13.05 8.72
C ALA A 214 5.44 12.67 9.43
N ASP A 215 6.54 12.50 8.69
CA ASP A 215 7.84 12.16 9.26
C ASP A 215 8.39 13.27 10.19
N LEU A 216 8.00 14.54 9.99
CA LEU A 216 8.32 15.63 10.93
C LEU A 216 7.72 15.43 12.33
N THR A 217 6.73 14.54 12.47
CA THR A 217 6.11 14.19 13.76
C THR A 217 6.74 12.97 14.43
N GLY A 218 7.81 12.41 13.85
CA GLY A 218 8.51 11.22 14.35
C GLY A 218 8.02 9.91 13.74
N MET A 219 7.10 9.96 12.76
CA MET A 219 6.74 8.80 11.95
C MET A 219 7.86 8.44 10.96
N TYR A 220 7.68 7.30 10.29
CA TYR A 220 8.51 6.91 9.15
C TYR A 220 7.65 6.21 8.10
N CYS A 221 6.84 7.01 7.40
CA CYS A 221 5.76 6.54 6.54
C CYS A 221 6.26 6.01 5.19
N ASP A 222 5.59 5.01 4.63
CA ASP A 222 5.77 4.65 3.23
C ASP A 222 4.98 5.59 2.30
N PRO A 223 5.27 5.62 0.98
CA PRO A 223 4.54 6.47 0.03
C PRO A 223 3.03 6.20 -0.01
N HIS A 224 2.58 4.96 0.25
CA HIS A 224 1.16 4.60 0.29
C HIS A 224 0.44 5.27 1.46
N THR A 225 1.06 5.30 2.64
CA THR A 225 0.55 6.10 3.77
C THR A 225 0.52 7.58 3.40
N GLY A 226 1.50 8.08 2.62
CA GLY A 226 1.47 9.43 2.03
C GLY A 226 0.22 9.70 1.19
N VAL A 227 -0.18 8.76 0.33
CA VAL A 227 -1.44 8.86 -0.45
C VAL A 227 -2.66 8.93 0.47
N ALA A 228 -2.72 8.07 1.49
CA ALA A 228 -3.83 8.06 2.44
C ALA A 228 -3.90 9.35 3.28
N LEU A 229 -2.76 9.89 3.70
CA LEU A 229 -2.68 11.15 4.44
C LEU A 229 -3.06 12.35 3.57
N ALA A 230 -2.58 12.42 2.33
CA ALA A 230 -2.98 13.46 1.40
C ALA A 230 -4.49 13.46 1.14
N VAL A 231 -5.09 12.28 0.99
CA VAL A 231 -6.55 12.14 0.91
C VAL A 231 -7.22 12.59 2.20
N LEU A 232 -6.75 12.15 3.38
CA LEU A 232 -7.28 12.61 4.66
C LEU A 232 -7.28 14.14 4.75
N GLU A 233 -6.17 14.80 4.39
CA GLU A 233 -6.07 16.26 4.38
C GLU A 233 -7.11 16.92 3.47
N LYS A 234 -7.37 16.36 2.29
CA LYS A 234 -8.45 16.84 1.39
C LYS A 234 -9.83 16.68 2.01
N LEU A 235 -10.14 15.50 2.56
CA LEU A 235 -11.45 15.21 3.17
C LEU A 235 -11.72 16.12 4.38
N VAL A 236 -10.69 16.40 5.18
CA VAL A 236 -10.78 17.36 6.29
C VAL A 236 -10.99 18.79 5.76
N ALA A 237 -10.24 19.21 4.73
CA ALA A 237 -10.37 20.53 4.13
C ALA A 237 -11.77 20.77 3.51
N ARG A 238 -12.41 19.72 2.97
CA ARG A 238 -13.78 19.77 2.46
C ARG A 238 -14.86 19.65 3.54
N GLY A 239 -14.48 19.41 4.80
CA GLY A 239 -15.42 19.22 5.92
C GLY A 239 -16.18 17.88 5.87
N GLU A 240 -15.72 16.92 5.06
CA GLU A 240 -16.27 15.57 4.98
C GLU A 240 -15.87 14.71 6.18
N ILE A 241 -14.61 14.87 6.63
CA ILE A 241 -14.11 14.37 7.92
C ILE A 241 -14.07 15.55 8.89
N LYS A 242 -14.75 15.43 10.03
CA LYS A 242 -14.84 16.49 11.04
C LYS A 242 -13.67 16.43 12.03
N PRO A 243 -13.33 17.54 12.71
CA PRO A 243 -12.25 17.57 13.69
C PRO A 243 -12.42 16.58 14.86
N ASP A 244 -13.66 16.21 15.19
CA ASP A 244 -14.03 15.28 16.26
C ASP A 244 -14.25 13.83 15.78
N ASP A 245 -14.21 13.57 14.48
CA ASP A 245 -14.34 12.22 13.92
C ASP A 245 -13.11 11.38 14.27
N ARG A 246 -13.33 10.22 14.90
CA ARG A 246 -12.24 9.25 15.12
C ARG A 246 -11.86 8.62 13.79
N THR A 247 -10.66 8.93 13.32
CA THR A 247 -10.17 8.48 12.01
C THR A 247 -8.94 7.59 12.16
N VAL A 248 -8.91 6.48 11.43
CA VAL A 248 -7.75 5.57 11.35
C VAL A 248 -7.18 5.60 9.94
N VAL A 249 -5.89 5.86 9.81
CA VAL A 249 -5.14 5.72 8.55
C VAL A 249 -4.43 4.37 8.55
N ILE A 250 -4.61 3.59 7.48
CA ILE A 250 -3.97 2.27 7.35
C ILE A 250 -2.61 2.43 6.66
N SER A 251 -1.54 2.15 7.39
CA SER A 251 -0.20 1.98 6.83
C SER A 251 0.03 0.51 6.45
N THR A 252 0.32 0.25 5.18
CA THR A 252 0.38 -1.13 4.64
C THR A 252 1.79 -1.70 4.55
N ALA A 253 2.82 -0.84 4.60
CA ALA A 253 4.21 -1.25 4.59
C ALA A 253 5.07 -0.34 5.47
N HIS A 254 6.18 -0.90 5.95
CA HIS A 254 7.13 -0.14 6.76
C HIS A 254 7.93 0.83 5.88
N GLY A 255 8.10 2.09 6.29
CA GLY A 255 8.82 3.11 5.52
C GLY A 255 10.29 2.75 5.20
N LEU A 256 10.89 1.82 5.96
CA LEU A 256 12.24 1.28 5.69
C LEU A 256 12.35 0.56 4.35
N LYS A 257 11.24 0.15 3.74
CA LYS A 257 11.26 -0.39 2.37
C LYS A 257 11.39 0.70 1.30
N PHE A 258 11.30 1.97 1.68
CA PHE A 258 11.22 3.12 0.79
C PHE A 258 12.26 4.19 1.15
N THR A 259 13.43 3.78 1.65
CA THR A 259 14.52 4.71 1.99
C THR A 259 14.96 5.55 0.78
N GLN A 260 15.03 4.96 -0.41
CA GLN A 260 15.42 5.70 -1.62
C GLN A 260 14.44 6.84 -1.93
N PHE A 261 13.13 6.59 -1.84
CA PHE A 261 12.11 7.63 -1.99
C PHE A 261 12.34 8.81 -1.03
N LYS A 262 12.72 8.52 0.22
CA LYS A 262 12.97 9.55 1.24
C LYS A 262 14.27 10.32 0.97
N VAL A 263 15.34 9.62 0.57
CA VAL A 263 16.60 10.25 0.16
C VAL A 263 16.33 11.19 -1.00
N ASP A 264 15.70 10.69 -2.07
CA ASP A 264 15.39 11.48 -3.26
C ASP A 264 14.48 12.68 -2.93
N TYR A 265 13.51 12.53 -2.01
CA TYR A 265 12.67 13.64 -1.59
C TYR A 265 13.48 14.74 -0.88
N HIS A 266 14.29 14.38 0.12
CA HIS A 266 15.06 15.35 0.91
C HIS A 266 16.23 15.96 0.13
N ASP A 267 16.73 15.28 -0.90
CA ASP A 267 17.73 15.79 -1.84
C ASP A 267 17.10 16.63 -2.98
N GLY A 268 15.77 16.70 -3.07
CA GLY A 268 15.06 17.41 -4.14
C GLY A 268 15.19 16.75 -5.52
N ALA A 269 15.45 15.44 -5.55
CA ALA A 269 15.67 14.65 -6.77
C ALA A 269 14.40 14.00 -7.34
N LEU A 270 13.26 14.12 -6.66
CA LEU A 270 11.99 13.59 -7.16
C LEU A 270 11.42 14.46 -8.28
N ASN A 271 11.31 13.87 -9.48
CA ASN A 271 10.68 14.52 -10.63
C ASN A 271 9.22 14.88 -10.34
N SER A 272 8.79 16.08 -10.76
CA SER A 272 7.40 16.58 -10.58
C SER A 272 6.97 16.81 -9.13
N VAL A 273 7.90 16.82 -8.17
CA VAL A 273 7.63 17.13 -6.76
C VAL A 273 8.49 18.31 -6.34
N GLU A 274 7.87 19.43 -5.96
CA GLU A 274 8.53 20.42 -5.13
C GLU A 274 8.54 19.90 -3.67
N SER A 275 9.73 19.58 -3.16
CA SER A 275 9.94 19.05 -1.81
C SER A 275 9.84 20.15 -0.74
N GLN A 276 8.61 20.49 -0.34
CA GLN A 276 8.32 21.59 0.60
C GLN A 276 8.95 21.39 1.99
N TYR A 277 9.22 20.13 2.35
CA TYR A 277 9.80 19.74 3.64
C TYR A 277 11.18 19.07 3.47
N ALA A 278 11.91 19.40 2.40
CA ALA A 278 13.27 18.92 2.20
C ALA A 278 14.18 19.29 3.39
N ASN A 279 15.07 18.36 3.76
CA ASN A 279 16.02 18.54 4.85
C ASN A 279 17.34 17.81 4.52
N PRO A 280 18.04 18.26 3.46
CA PRO A 280 19.27 17.61 3.03
C PRO A 280 20.39 17.79 4.06
N PRO A 281 21.36 16.86 4.13
CA PRO A 281 22.59 17.07 4.88
C PRO A 281 23.31 18.35 4.45
N ILE A 282 23.76 19.16 5.41
CA ILE A 282 24.63 20.30 5.14
C ILE A 282 26.08 19.80 5.17
N TYR A 283 26.76 19.84 4.03
CA TYR A 283 28.18 19.49 3.93
C TYR A 283 29.05 20.70 4.31
N LEU A 284 29.87 20.53 5.35
CA LEU A 284 30.72 21.58 5.90
C LEU A 284 32.18 21.11 5.97
N PRO A 285 33.17 22.02 5.90
CA PRO A 285 34.54 21.69 6.25
C PRO A 285 34.62 21.29 7.73
N ALA A 286 35.65 20.52 8.10
CA ALA A 286 35.96 20.16 9.48
C ALA A 286 36.54 21.37 10.26
N ASP A 287 35.74 22.44 10.38
CA ASP A 287 36.08 23.71 11.00
C ASP A 287 35.00 24.10 12.04
N VAL A 288 35.44 24.41 13.26
CA VAL A 288 34.54 24.70 14.39
C VAL A 288 33.73 25.98 14.15
N LYS A 289 34.28 26.97 13.45
CA LYS A 289 33.57 28.22 13.19
C LYS A 289 32.44 27.98 12.19
N ALA A 290 32.72 27.29 11.08
CA ALA A 290 31.73 26.91 10.08
C ALA A 290 30.60 26.06 10.69
N VAL A 291 30.92 25.10 11.56
CA VAL A 291 29.93 24.27 12.26
C VAL A 291 29.08 25.11 13.23
N LYS A 292 29.68 25.99 14.04
CA LYS A 292 28.93 26.86 14.96
C LYS A 292 28.00 27.83 14.22
N GLU A 293 28.44 28.41 13.12
CA GLU A 293 27.61 29.29 12.30
C GLU A 293 26.42 28.55 11.67
N ALA A 294 26.60 27.29 11.24
CA ALA A 294 25.51 26.47 10.73
C ALA A 294 24.48 26.11 11.82
N ILE A 295 24.96 25.78 13.03
CA ILE A 295 24.10 25.52 14.20
C ILE A 295 23.29 26.78 14.55
N ALA A 296 23.94 27.94 14.65
CA ALA A 296 23.30 29.20 15.00
C ALA A 296 22.22 29.62 13.99
N ARG A 297 22.40 29.30 12.70
CA ARG A 297 21.36 29.54 11.67
C ARG A 297 20.11 28.67 11.84
N ARG A 298 20.21 27.52 12.54
CA ARG A 298 19.12 26.53 12.63
C ARG A 298 18.37 26.60 13.95
N LEU A 299 19.04 26.93 15.04
CA LEU A 299 18.42 27.07 16.36
C LEU A 299 17.72 28.44 16.43
N PRO A 300 16.47 28.50 16.93
CA PRO A 300 15.87 29.78 17.32
C PRO A 300 16.67 30.40 18.47
N ASP A 301 16.64 31.74 18.55
CA ASP A 301 17.22 32.51 19.67
C ASP A 301 16.61 32.12 21.03
#